data_AF-A0A1G2GR98-F1
#
_entry.id   AF-A0A1G2GR98-F1
#
_cell.length_a   1.000
_cell.length_b   1.000
_cell.length_c   1.000
_cell.angle_alpha   90.00
_cell.angle_beta   90.00
_cell.angle_gamma   90.00
#
_symmetry.space_group_name_H-M   'P 1'
#
loop_
_entity.id
_entity.type
_entity.pdbx_description
1 polymer ?
#
loop_
_entity_poly.entity_id
_entity_poly.type
_entity_poly.pdbx_seq_one_letter_code
_entity_poly.pdbx_strand_id
1 'polypeptide(L)'
;MAEKLKSILKQIPWSLALRAFVFGASWLLLPFWAFLLLSLYFYLFPFFQPVRFAVHFAILIFFMAAASLGFVAAVFFSIVFYLLLGLKDFRFTDRRSAYETFLILFVFMFASRFYFFFETRQGISPLFYVLFFGIIFFFLSRGLFGYSATSFELVLKNRSQVSRFILAVLLCQLMLGIAVLPLDFLYQTSFFFLSAVVLIESVFDYLYGVLTSRRLLANFSIFFVFVVIILGFAPWSL
;
A
#
# COMPACT_ATOMS: atom_id res chain seq x y z
N MET A 1 15.13 10.29 33.30
CA MET A 1 13.92 10.04 32.48
C MET A 1 13.75 11.03 31.32
N ALA A 2 14.13 12.31 31.47
CA ALA A 2 14.08 13.29 30.37
C ALA A 2 15.01 12.96 29.18
N GLU A 3 16.18 12.35 29.41
CA GLU A 3 17.10 11.95 28.33
C GLU A 3 16.58 10.79 27.47
N LYS A 4 15.81 9.85 28.04
CA LYS A 4 15.14 8.78 27.28
C LYS A 4 14.01 9.33 26.40
N LEU A 5 13.33 10.38 26.85
CA LEU A 5 12.35 11.11 26.03
C LEU A 5 13.04 11.93 24.93
N LYS A 6 14.21 12.51 25.21
CA LYS A 6 15.00 13.26 24.23
C LYS A 6 15.58 12.37 23.13
N SER A 7 15.91 11.10 23.41
CA SER A 7 16.36 10.16 22.36
C SER A 7 15.22 9.66 21.46
N ILE A 8 13.99 9.59 21.98
CA ILE A 8 12.79 9.30 21.19
C ILE A 8 12.40 10.49 20.31
N LEU A 9 12.67 11.73 20.77
CA LEU A 9 12.22 12.95 20.08
C LEU A 9 13.09 13.38 18.89
N LYS A 10 14.35 12.93 18.75
CA LYS A 10 15.36 13.74 18.03
C LYS A 10 16.03 13.19 16.78
N GLN A 11 15.70 12.03 16.27
CA GLN A 11 16.25 11.63 14.97
C GLN A 11 15.16 11.13 14.04
N ILE A 12 14.64 12.06 13.23
CA ILE A 12 14.26 11.70 11.86
C ILE A 12 15.41 10.84 11.33
N PRO A 13 15.16 9.59 10.93
CA PRO A 13 16.21 8.70 10.48
C PRO A 13 16.72 9.17 9.11
N TRP A 14 17.54 10.23 9.11
CA TRP A 14 18.14 10.81 7.91
C TRP A 14 18.89 9.77 7.10
N SER A 15 19.49 8.77 7.77
CA SER A 15 20.12 7.63 7.11
C SER A 15 19.14 6.81 6.26
N LEU A 16 17.87 6.72 6.68
CA LEU A 16 16.83 5.94 6.01
C LEU A 16 16.21 6.75 4.87
N ALA A 17 15.99 8.05 5.07
CA ALA A 17 15.61 8.98 4.01
C ALA A 17 16.66 9.03 2.89
N LEU A 18 17.95 9.08 3.24
CA LEU A 18 19.04 9.09 2.27
C LEU A 18 19.10 7.79 1.47
N ARG A 19 18.95 6.62 2.12
CA ARG A 19 18.88 5.32 1.42
C ARG A 19 17.71 5.27 0.45
N ALA A 20 16.54 5.76 0.87
CA ALA A 20 15.38 5.84 0.00
C ALA A 20 15.60 6.78 -1.20
N PHE A 21 16.24 7.92 -0.98
CA PHE A 21 16.57 8.85 -2.05
C PHE A 21 17.55 8.23 -3.05
N VAL A 22 18.65 7.62 -2.57
CA VAL A 22 19.62 6.92 -3.41
C VAL A 22 18.97 5.75 -4.15
N PHE A 23 18.01 5.05 -3.53
CA PHE A 23 17.23 4.01 -4.20
C PHE A 23 16.41 4.56 -5.37
N GLY A 24 15.69 5.67 -5.18
CA GLY A 24 14.93 6.31 -6.28
C GLY A 24 15.84 6.86 -7.38
N ALA A 25 16.93 7.53 -7.02
CA ALA A 25 17.90 8.08 -7.96
C ALA A 25 18.62 6.99 -8.77
N SER A 26 19.00 5.90 -8.11
CA SER A 26 19.70 4.79 -8.78
C SER A 26 18.82 4.06 -9.80
N TRP A 27 17.50 4.00 -9.57
CA TRP A 27 16.57 3.45 -10.57
C TRP A 27 16.53 4.26 -11.87
N LEU A 28 16.72 5.58 -11.78
CA LEU A 28 16.75 6.47 -12.96
C LEU A 28 18.10 6.46 -13.68
N LEU A 29 19.20 6.31 -12.94
CA LEU A 29 20.55 6.54 -13.44
C LEU A 29 21.29 5.25 -13.83
N LEU A 30 20.99 4.13 -13.18
CA LEU A 30 21.72 2.88 -13.36
C LEU A 30 20.94 1.88 -14.22
N PRO A 31 21.64 0.97 -14.93
CA PRO A 31 20.98 -0.17 -15.56
C PRO A 31 20.31 -1.05 -14.50
N PHE A 32 19.19 -1.68 -14.87
CA PHE A 32 18.32 -2.41 -13.94
C PHE A 32 19.06 -3.46 -13.08
N TRP A 33 20.05 -4.17 -13.64
CA TRP A 33 20.88 -5.13 -12.90
C TRP A 33 21.69 -4.50 -11.77
N ALA A 34 22.32 -3.35 -12.02
CA ALA A 34 23.09 -2.63 -11.01
C ALA A 34 22.18 -2.02 -9.94
N PHE A 35 21.02 -1.48 -10.36
CA PHE A 35 19.96 -1.04 -9.45
C PHE A 35 19.50 -2.18 -8.54
N LEU A 36 19.28 -3.38 -9.09
CA LEU A 36 18.83 -4.55 -8.33
C LEU A 36 19.85 -4.92 -7.25
N LEU A 37 21.15 -4.97 -7.58
CA LEU A 37 22.20 -5.22 -6.59
C LEU A 37 22.24 -4.16 -5.48
N LEU A 38 22.13 -2.88 -5.84
CA LEU A 38 22.11 -1.79 -4.87
C LEU A 38 20.86 -1.84 -3.97
N SER A 39 19.70 -2.13 -4.55
CA SER A 39 18.44 -2.26 -3.81
C SER A 39 18.49 -3.40 -2.80
N LEU A 40 19.05 -4.55 -3.21
CA LEU A 40 19.23 -5.71 -2.36
C LEU A 40 20.19 -5.39 -1.21
N TYR A 41 21.28 -4.67 -1.49
CA TYR A 41 22.23 -4.22 -0.48
C TYR A 41 21.56 -3.34 0.59
N PHE A 42 20.80 -2.31 0.18
CA PHE A 42 20.07 -1.46 1.14
C PHE A 42 18.93 -2.19 1.86
N TYR A 43 18.29 -3.15 1.20
CA TYR A 43 17.25 -3.97 1.82
C TYR A 43 17.83 -4.92 2.88
N LEU A 44 18.98 -5.54 2.63
CA LEU A 44 19.58 -6.51 3.56
C LEU A 44 20.29 -5.84 4.73
N PHE A 45 20.80 -4.61 4.56
CA PHE A 45 21.56 -3.94 5.60
C PHE A 45 20.72 -2.86 6.31
N PRO A 46 20.50 -2.92 7.63
CA PRO A 46 20.90 -3.95 8.59
C PRO A 46 20.06 -5.23 8.47
N PHE A 47 20.64 -6.38 8.86
CA PHE A 47 20.05 -7.74 8.76
C PHE A 47 18.91 -8.01 9.77
N PHE A 48 18.01 -7.05 9.99
CA PHE A 48 16.82 -7.24 10.83
C PHE A 48 15.66 -7.82 10.01
N GLN A 49 15.19 -9.01 10.41
CA GLN A 49 14.02 -9.71 9.84
C GLN A 49 13.89 -9.68 8.30
N PRO A 50 14.97 -9.97 7.52
CA PRO A 50 14.94 -9.83 6.07
C PRO A 50 13.93 -10.76 5.39
N VAL A 51 13.59 -11.89 6.00
CA VAL A 51 12.64 -12.85 5.43
C VAL A 51 11.19 -12.36 5.55
N ARG A 52 10.85 -11.62 6.61
CA ARG A 52 9.46 -11.23 6.89
C ARG A 52 8.90 -10.23 5.87
N PHE A 53 9.74 -9.31 5.40
CA PHE A 53 9.38 -8.29 4.42
C PHE A 53 9.86 -8.60 2.99
N ALA A 54 10.44 -9.80 2.78
CA ALA A 54 10.98 -10.19 1.48
C ALA A 54 9.90 -10.16 0.39
N VAL A 55 8.68 -10.59 0.74
CA VAL A 55 7.54 -10.57 -0.18
C VAL A 55 7.18 -9.13 -0.56
N HIS A 56 7.10 -8.22 0.40
CA HIS A 56 6.83 -6.80 0.15
C HIS A 56 7.88 -6.16 -0.75
N PHE A 57 9.17 -6.47 -0.51
CA PHE A 57 10.28 -5.99 -1.31
C PHE A 57 10.24 -6.58 -2.74
N ALA A 58 9.97 -7.89 -2.89
CA ALA A 58 9.85 -8.54 -4.19
C ALA A 58 8.71 -7.94 -5.02
N ILE A 59 7.56 -7.67 -4.40
CA ILE A 59 6.44 -7.00 -5.08
C ILE A 59 6.85 -5.59 -5.51
N LEU A 60 7.52 -4.82 -4.65
CA LEU A 60 8.01 -3.49 -5.00
C LEU A 60 8.93 -3.52 -6.24
N ILE A 61 9.91 -4.42 -6.25
CA ILE A 61 10.84 -4.59 -7.38
C ILE A 61 10.11 -5.03 -8.64
N PHE A 62 9.15 -5.96 -8.54
CA PHE A 62 8.31 -6.38 -9.67
C PHE A 62 7.57 -5.18 -10.30
N PHE A 63 6.99 -4.31 -9.48
CA PHE A 63 6.31 -3.11 -9.98
C PHE A 63 7.26 -2.11 -10.62
N MET A 64 8.45 -1.91 -10.05
CA MET A 64 9.46 -1.02 -10.63
C MET A 64 9.98 -1.54 -11.96
N ALA A 65 10.22 -2.85 -12.08
CA ALA A 65 10.67 -3.47 -13.32
C ALA A 65 9.66 -3.27 -14.46
N ALA A 66 8.38 -3.26 -14.11
CA ALA A 66 7.30 -3.14 -15.07
C ALA A 66 6.85 -1.68 -15.29
N ALA A 67 7.23 -0.73 -14.44
CA ALA A 67 6.84 0.68 -14.55
C ALA A 67 7.70 1.42 -15.56
N SER A 68 7.14 2.45 -16.20
CA SER A 68 7.93 3.34 -17.05
C SER A 68 8.92 4.14 -16.20
N LEU A 69 10.14 4.31 -16.71
CA LEU A 69 11.15 5.16 -16.09
C LEU A 69 10.65 6.60 -16.11
N GLY A 70 10.45 7.17 -14.93
CA GLY A 70 9.93 8.51 -14.77
C GLY A 70 10.24 9.10 -13.40
N PHE A 71 10.48 10.40 -13.35
CA PHE A 71 10.84 11.09 -12.11
C PHE A 71 9.77 10.94 -11.02
N VAL A 72 8.50 11.13 -11.37
CA VAL A 72 7.38 11.00 -10.42
C VAL A 72 7.28 9.57 -9.87
N ALA A 73 7.44 8.56 -10.72
CA ALA A 73 7.45 7.17 -10.31
C ALA A 73 8.64 6.89 -9.37
N ALA A 74 9.83 7.43 -9.66
CA ALA A 74 11.01 7.25 -8.82
C ALA A 74 10.82 7.82 -7.42
N VAL A 75 10.22 9.01 -7.32
CA VAL A 75 9.86 9.63 -6.03
C VAL A 75 8.84 8.76 -5.29
N PHE A 76 7.81 8.29 -5.99
CA PHE A 76 6.80 7.40 -5.39
C PHE A 76 7.43 6.11 -4.85
N PHE A 77 8.23 5.40 -5.65
CA PHE A 77 8.91 4.18 -5.21
C PHE A 77 9.91 4.43 -4.09
N SER A 78 10.58 5.59 -4.08
CA SER A 78 11.43 6.02 -2.97
C SER A 78 10.65 6.13 -1.65
N ILE A 79 9.46 6.74 -1.68
CA ILE A 79 8.58 6.86 -0.50
C ILE A 79 8.11 5.47 -0.02
N VAL A 80 7.70 4.60 -0.95
CA VAL A 80 7.26 3.25 -0.58
C VAL A 80 8.42 2.44 0.00
N PHE A 81 9.64 2.57 -0.56
CA PHE A 81 10.83 1.91 -0.04
C PHE A 81 11.27 2.48 1.32
N TYR A 82 11.11 3.79 1.55
CA TYR A 82 11.30 4.42 2.86
C TYR A 82 10.38 3.79 3.91
N LEU A 83 9.08 3.65 3.60
CA LEU A 83 8.13 3.00 4.51
C LEU A 83 8.51 1.55 4.77
N LEU A 84 8.87 0.80 3.72
CA LEU A 84 9.29 -0.59 3.83
C LEU A 84 10.50 -0.76 4.76
N LEU A 85 11.55 0.05 4.58
CA LEU A 85 12.73 0.03 5.44
C LEU A 85 12.39 0.46 6.87
N GLY A 86 11.57 1.51 7.05
CA GLY A 86 11.20 1.99 8.39
C GLY A 86 10.37 0.96 9.17
N LEU A 87 9.51 0.20 8.48
CA LEU A 87 8.76 -0.92 9.04
C LEU A 87 9.68 -2.10 9.36
N LYS A 88 10.63 -2.42 8.48
CA LYS A 88 11.63 -3.49 8.67
C LYS A 88 12.56 -3.23 9.85
N ASP A 89 13.11 -2.02 9.92
CA ASP A 89 14.07 -1.58 10.96
C ASP A 89 13.38 -1.09 12.24
N PHE A 90 12.06 -1.24 12.35
CA PHE A 90 11.29 -0.89 13.55
C PHE A 90 11.42 0.56 14.02
N ARG A 91 11.72 1.49 13.09
CA ARG A 91 12.00 2.89 13.40
C ARG A 91 10.75 3.76 13.61
N PHE A 92 9.59 3.31 13.14
CA PHE A 92 8.34 4.05 13.34
C PHE A 92 7.75 3.80 14.73
N THR A 93 7.38 4.89 15.41
CA THR A 93 6.67 4.87 16.70
C THR A 93 5.25 4.35 16.52
N ASP A 94 4.51 4.87 15.53
CA ASP A 94 3.20 4.36 15.12
C ASP A 94 3.33 3.43 13.92
N ARG A 95 3.55 2.15 14.21
CA ARG A 95 3.69 1.10 13.18
C ARG A 95 2.37 0.82 12.47
N ARG A 96 1.24 0.99 13.16
CA ARG A 96 -0.09 0.74 12.58
C ARG A 96 -0.33 1.70 11.42
N SER A 97 -0.19 3.00 11.67
CA SER A 97 -0.39 4.04 10.65
C SER A 97 0.61 3.90 9.49
N ALA A 98 1.88 3.61 9.78
CA ALA A 98 2.91 3.43 8.75
C ALA A 98 2.60 2.24 7.81
N TYR A 99 2.12 1.11 8.35
CA TYR A 99 1.73 -0.03 7.55
C TYR A 99 0.43 0.19 6.77
N GLU A 100 -0.55 0.86 7.37
CA GLU A 100 -1.80 1.22 6.69
C GLU A 100 -1.51 2.11 5.48
N THR A 101 -0.68 3.14 5.68
CA THR A 101 -0.19 4.01 4.61
C THR A 101 0.53 3.21 3.52
N PHE A 102 1.39 2.27 3.93
CA PHE A 102 2.11 1.40 3.00
C PHE A 102 1.16 0.53 2.16
N LEU A 103 0.15 -0.09 2.76
CA LEU A 103 -0.88 -0.85 2.03
C LEU A 103 -1.64 0.05 1.05
N ILE A 104 -2.08 1.22 1.51
CA ILE A 104 -2.85 2.18 0.72
C ILE A 104 -2.06 2.61 -0.52
N LEU A 105 -0.75 2.88 -0.37
CA LEU A 105 0.13 3.20 -1.50
C LEU A 105 0.27 2.03 -2.49
N PHE A 106 0.37 0.80 -1.99
CA PHE A 106 0.36 -0.38 -2.86
C PHE A 106 -0.95 -0.52 -3.63
N VAL A 107 -2.09 -0.33 -2.96
CA VAL A 107 -3.42 -0.37 -3.59
C VAL A 107 -3.54 0.71 -4.66
N PHE A 108 -3.08 1.94 -4.40
CA PHE A 108 -3.02 3.01 -5.39
C PHE A 108 -2.20 2.62 -6.63
N MET A 109 -1.02 2.05 -6.41
CA MET A 109 -0.13 1.62 -7.49
C MET A 109 -0.75 0.50 -8.35
N PHE A 110 -1.46 -0.44 -7.73
CA PHE A 110 -2.19 -1.48 -8.45
C PHE A 110 -3.37 -0.91 -9.25
N ALA A 111 -4.16 -0.04 -8.63
CA ALA A 111 -5.34 0.54 -9.24
C ALA A 111 -4.99 1.39 -10.46
N SER A 112 -4.03 2.32 -10.29
CA SER A 112 -3.55 3.19 -11.37
C SER A 112 -3.09 2.39 -12.58
N ARG A 113 -2.31 1.34 -12.33
CA ARG A 113 -1.82 0.46 -13.39
C ARG A 113 -2.93 -0.35 -14.05
N PHE A 114 -3.85 -0.92 -13.26
CA PHE A 114 -4.96 -1.69 -13.79
C PHE A 114 -5.87 -0.87 -14.70
N TYR A 115 -6.35 0.28 -14.24
CA TYR A 115 -7.29 1.09 -15.03
C TYR A 115 -6.62 1.66 -16.28
N PHE A 116 -5.33 1.99 -16.21
CA PHE A 116 -4.57 2.38 -17.40
C PHE A 116 -4.50 1.25 -18.46
N PHE A 117 -4.21 0.01 -18.04
CA PHE A 117 -4.20 -1.13 -18.97
C PHE A 117 -5.60 -1.53 -19.46
N PHE A 118 -6.61 -1.37 -18.61
CA PHE A 118 -8.00 -1.64 -18.95
C PHE A 118 -8.50 -0.69 -20.04
N GLU A 119 -8.24 0.61 -19.90
CA GLU A 119 -8.63 1.63 -20.89
C GLU A 119 -7.91 1.44 -22.23
N THR A 120 -6.61 1.18 -22.19
CA THR A 120 -5.80 0.98 -23.40
C THR A 120 -6.03 -0.37 -24.10
N ARG A 121 -6.82 -1.27 -23.50
CA ARG A 121 -7.09 -2.65 -23.97
C ARG A 121 -5.82 -3.46 -24.28
N GLN A 122 -4.70 -3.13 -23.66
CA GLN A 122 -3.42 -3.80 -23.91
C GLN A 122 -3.23 -5.00 -22.97
N GLY A 123 -3.10 -6.19 -23.53
CA GLY A 123 -2.48 -7.35 -22.87
C GLY A 123 -3.42 -8.26 -22.07
N ILE A 124 -2.95 -8.64 -20.88
CA ILE A 124 -3.48 -9.71 -20.02
C ILE A 124 -4.96 -9.47 -19.70
N SER A 125 -5.78 -10.53 -19.71
CA SER A 125 -7.21 -10.41 -19.42
C SER A 125 -7.43 -9.73 -18.05
N PRO A 126 -8.35 -8.75 -17.95
CA PRO A 126 -8.60 -7.99 -16.72
C PRO A 126 -8.87 -8.88 -15.50
N LEU A 127 -9.49 -10.04 -15.71
CA LEU A 127 -9.75 -11.03 -14.68
C LEU A 127 -8.46 -11.58 -14.05
N PHE A 128 -7.45 -11.88 -14.86
CA PHE A 128 -6.15 -12.33 -14.34
C PHE A 128 -5.47 -11.24 -13.53
N TYR A 129 -5.57 -9.98 -13.96
CA TYR A 129 -4.99 -8.85 -13.22
C TYR A 129 -5.65 -8.66 -11.86
N VAL A 130 -6.98 -8.74 -11.80
CA VAL A 130 -7.73 -8.63 -10.53
C VAL A 130 -7.45 -9.81 -9.61
N LEU A 131 -7.37 -11.04 -10.13
CA LEU A 131 -6.97 -12.21 -9.34
C LEU A 131 -5.55 -12.05 -8.79
N PHE A 132 -4.61 -11.61 -9.64
CA PHE A 132 -3.24 -11.35 -9.25
C PHE A 132 -3.14 -10.27 -8.16
N PHE A 133 -3.91 -9.20 -8.29
CA PHE A 133 -4.05 -8.16 -7.26
C PHE A 133 -4.58 -8.74 -5.94
N GLY A 134 -5.67 -9.51 -5.97
CA GLY A 134 -6.24 -10.12 -4.77
C GLY A 134 -5.25 -11.02 -4.03
N ILE A 135 -4.49 -11.85 -4.77
CA ILE A 135 -3.44 -12.71 -4.21
C ILE A 135 -2.34 -11.85 -3.57
N ILE A 136 -1.83 -10.86 -4.30
CA ILE A 136 -0.76 -10.00 -3.79
C ILE A 136 -1.21 -9.21 -2.58
N PHE A 137 -2.41 -8.64 -2.59
CA PHE A 137 -2.98 -7.91 -1.48
C PHE A 137 -3.14 -8.81 -0.24
N PHE A 138 -3.60 -10.06 -0.43
CA PHE A 138 -3.67 -11.04 0.65
C PHE A 138 -2.29 -11.31 1.28
N PHE A 139 -1.24 -11.47 0.47
CA PHE A 139 0.12 -11.65 0.98
C PHE A 139 0.68 -10.38 1.64
N LEU A 140 0.46 -9.21 1.05
CA LEU A 140 0.86 -7.92 1.61
C LEU A 140 0.25 -7.70 2.98
N SER A 141 -1.04 -7.98 3.10
CA SER A 141 -1.79 -7.83 4.35
C SER A 141 -1.35 -8.85 5.40
N ARG A 142 -0.66 -9.95 5.05
CA ARG A 142 -0.18 -10.94 6.02
C ARG A 142 0.77 -10.37 7.06
N GLY A 143 1.62 -9.41 6.69
CA GLY A 143 2.61 -8.79 7.57
C GLY A 143 2.01 -8.03 8.76
N LEU A 144 0.77 -7.53 8.61
CA LEU A 144 0.06 -6.68 9.57
C LEU A 144 -0.39 -7.40 10.84
N PHE A 145 -0.91 -8.61 10.68
CA PHE A 145 -1.66 -9.29 11.74
C PHE A 145 -0.78 -10.07 12.72
N GLY A 146 0.52 -10.15 12.45
CA GLY A 146 1.49 -10.81 13.33
C GLY A 146 2.19 -9.86 14.31
N TYR A 147 1.72 -8.61 14.47
CA TYR A 147 2.36 -7.61 15.32
C TYR A 147 1.60 -7.32 16.64
N SER A 148 0.37 -7.83 16.78
CA SER A 148 -0.42 -7.77 18.03
C SER A 148 -0.09 -8.96 18.93
N ALA A 149 1.11 -8.94 19.54
CA ALA A 149 1.53 -9.98 20.48
C ALA A 149 0.92 -9.76 21.87
N THR A 150 -0.17 -10.46 22.17
CA THR A 150 -0.54 -10.92 23.50
C THR A 150 -1.41 -12.16 23.36
N SER A 151 -1.18 -13.15 24.21
CA SER A 151 -1.64 -14.57 24.28
C SER A 151 -3.11 -14.94 24.02
N PHE A 152 -3.96 -14.03 23.53
CA PHE A 152 -5.33 -14.26 23.05
C PHE A 152 -5.38 -14.71 21.57
N GLU A 153 -4.29 -15.30 21.07
CA GLU A 153 -3.90 -15.27 19.65
C GLU A 153 -4.65 -16.23 18.72
N LEU A 154 -5.22 -17.35 19.16
CA LEU A 154 -5.76 -18.34 18.20
C LEU A 154 -7.10 -17.94 17.57
N VAL A 155 -8.03 -17.38 18.36
CA VAL A 155 -9.34 -16.93 17.86
C VAL A 155 -9.20 -15.66 17.01
N LEU A 156 -8.35 -14.72 17.44
CA LEU A 156 -8.00 -13.52 16.67
C LEU A 156 -7.24 -13.86 15.39
N LYS A 157 -6.35 -14.86 15.40
CA LYS A 157 -5.63 -15.30 14.20
C LYS A 157 -6.56 -15.85 13.12
N ASN A 158 -7.57 -16.64 13.48
CA ASN A 158 -8.53 -17.12 12.48
C ASN A 158 -9.45 -15.99 11.97
N ARG A 159 -9.96 -15.14 12.87
CA ARG A 159 -10.75 -13.94 12.51
C ARG A 159 -9.95 -12.97 11.61
N SER A 160 -8.65 -12.87 11.82
CA SER A 160 -7.73 -12.07 11.00
C SER A 160 -7.52 -12.63 9.59
N GLN A 161 -7.48 -13.96 9.43
CA GLN A 161 -7.34 -14.58 8.11
C GLN A 161 -8.60 -14.41 7.28
N VAL A 162 -9.76 -14.63 7.90
CA VAL A 162 -11.06 -14.46 7.25
C VAL A 162 -11.30 -13.00 6.85
N SER A 163 -11.05 -12.04 7.74
CA SER A 163 -11.20 -10.60 7.42
C SER A 163 -10.29 -10.14 6.28
N ARG A 164 -9.03 -10.62 6.23
CA ARG A 164 -8.13 -10.35 5.08
C ARG A 164 -8.68 -10.89 3.78
N PHE A 165 -9.17 -12.12 3.80
CA PHE A 165 -9.73 -12.76 2.62
C PHE A 165 -10.96 -12.00 2.12
N ILE A 166 -11.88 -11.67 3.03
CA ILE A 166 -13.07 -10.87 2.73
C ILE A 166 -12.67 -9.51 2.15
N LEU A 167 -11.72 -8.80 2.77
CA LEU A 167 -11.25 -7.51 2.28
C LEU A 167 -10.64 -7.62 0.88
N ALA A 168 -9.80 -8.63 0.63
CA ALA A 168 -9.20 -8.86 -0.69
C ALA A 168 -10.28 -9.12 -1.75
N VAL A 169 -11.27 -9.96 -1.45
CA VAL A 169 -12.39 -10.25 -2.36
C VAL A 169 -13.23 -9.01 -2.61
N LEU A 170 -13.55 -8.23 -1.58
CA LEU A 170 -14.30 -6.98 -1.71
C LEU A 170 -13.56 -5.98 -2.59
N LEU A 171 -12.26 -5.80 -2.38
CA LEU A 171 -11.46 -4.91 -3.23
C LEU A 171 -11.43 -5.42 -4.68
N CYS A 172 -11.31 -6.72 -4.93
CA CYS A 172 -11.39 -7.27 -6.28
C CYS A 172 -12.75 -7.01 -6.96
N GLN A 173 -13.85 -7.23 -6.24
CA GLN A 173 -15.20 -6.97 -6.75
C GLN A 173 -15.40 -5.49 -7.05
N LEU A 174 -14.94 -4.62 -6.16
CA LEU A 174 -15.02 -3.18 -6.30
C LEU A 174 -14.19 -2.71 -7.51
N MET A 175 -12.99 -3.26 -7.68
CA MET A 175 -12.11 -2.96 -8.81
C MET A 175 -12.77 -3.25 -10.16
N LEU A 176 -13.40 -4.43 -10.28
CA LEU A 176 -14.18 -4.83 -11.46
C LEU A 176 -15.44 -3.97 -11.64
N GLY A 177 -16.18 -3.70 -10.57
CA GLY A 177 -17.39 -2.88 -10.62
C GLY A 177 -17.10 -1.48 -11.15
N ILE A 178 -16.01 -0.86 -10.68
CA ILE A 178 -15.58 0.46 -11.15
C ILE A 178 -15.09 0.44 -12.60
N ALA A 179 -14.45 -0.65 -13.04
CA ALA A 179 -13.95 -0.75 -14.41
C ALA A 179 -15.07 -0.68 -15.47
N VAL A 180 -16.30 -1.03 -15.10
CA VAL A 180 -17.47 -0.95 -15.98
C VAL A 180 -18.01 0.48 -16.10
N LEU A 181 -17.68 1.38 -15.17
CA LEU A 181 -18.13 2.77 -15.26
C LEU A 181 -17.42 3.50 -16.41
N PRO A 182 -18.16 4.27 -17.23
CA PRO A 182 -17.60 5.09 -18.32
C PRO A 182 -16.96 6.36 -17.76
N LEU A 183 -15.83 6.18 -17.08
CA LEU A 183 -15.03 7.22 -16.45
C LEU A 183 -13.59 7.07 -16.96
N ASP A 184 -12.85 8.16 -17.13
CA ASP A 184 -11.42 8.08 -17.45
C ASP A 184 -10.66 7.33 -16.35
N PHE A 185 -9.53 6.68 -16.70
CA PHE A 185 -8.74 5.89 -15.75
C PHE A 185 -8.35 6.67 -14.48
N LEU A 186 -8.14 8.00 -14.57
CA LEU A 186 -7.81 8.84 -13.42
C LEU A 186 -8.97 8.91 -12.41
N TYR A 187 -10.20 9.06 -12.88
CA TYR A 187 -11.38 9.09 -12.03
C TYR A 187 -11.71 7.69 -11.50
N GLN A 188 -11.58 6.65 -12.32
CA GLN A 188 -11.73 5.26 -11.88
C GLN A 188 -10.72 4.92 -10.76
N THR A 189 -9.45 5.28 -10.95
CA THR A 189 -8.39 5.07 -9.94
C THR A 189 -8.69 5.83 -8.65
N SER A 190 -9.11 7.09 -8.76
CA SER A 190 -9.42 7.94 -7.61
C SER A 190 -10.61 7.40 -6.82
N PHE A 191 -11.68 7.00 -7.51
CA PHE A 191 -12.88 6.44 -6.90
C PHE A 191 -12.57 5.10 -6.21
N PHE A 192 -11.82 4.22 -6.87
CA PHE A 192 -11.37 2.96 -6.28
C PHE A 192 -10.48 3.20 -5.07
N PHE A 193 -9.48 4.06 -5.20
CA PHE A 193 -8.55 4.38 -4.11
C PHE A 193 -9.28 4.87 -2.86
N LEU A 194 -10.24 5.78 -3.04
CA LEU A 194 -10.99 6.36 -1.93
C LEU A 194 -11.87 5.32 -1.23
N SER A 195 -12.53 4.46 -1.99
CA SER A 195 -13.29 3.34 -1.43
C SER A 195 -12.41 2.32 -0.70
N ALA A 196 -11.22 2.05 -1.24
CA ALA A 196 -10.28 1.12 -0.65
C ALA A 196 -9.73 1.66 0.68
N VAL A 197 -9.41 2.95 0.77
CA VAL A 197 -8.99 3.60 2.02
C VAL A 197 -10.02 3.40 3.11
N VAL A 198 -11.30 3.68 2.83
CA VAL A 198 -12.38 3.54 3.81
C VAL A 198 -12.58 2.09 4.24
N LEU A 199 -12.54 1.14 3.30
CA LEU A 199 -12.66 -0.29 3.61
C LEU A 199 -11.48 -0.79 4.45
N ILE A 200 -10.26 -0.39 4.09
CA ILE A 200 -9.04 -0.76 4.80
C ILE A 200 -9.08 -0.20 6.23
N GLU A 201 -9.38 1.09 6.41
CA GLU A 201 -9.47 1.73 7.73
C GLU A 201 -10.57 1.09 8.57
N SER A 202 -11.74 0.82 7.99
CA SER A 202 -12.86 0.17 8.69
C SER A 202 -12.52 -1.24 9.17
N VAL A 203 -11.83 -2.03 8.33
CA VAL A 203 -11.35 -3.36 8.72
C VAL A 203 -10.31 -3.24 9.82
N PHE A 204 -9.39 -2.28 9.74
CA PHE A 204 -8.42 -2.02 10.80
C PHE A 204 -9.10 -1.67 12.12
N ASP A 205 -10.05 -0.74 12.14
CA ASP A 205 -10.77 -0.37 13.35
C ASP A 205 -11.58 -1.52 13.94
N TYR A 206 -12.18 -2.36 13.10
CA TYR A 206 -12.85 -3.58 13.55
C TYR A 206 -11.89 -4.57 14.22
N LEU A 207 -10.71 -4.76 13.66
CA LEU A 207 -9.71 -5.70 14.17
C LEU A 207 -9.09 -5.27 15.49
N TYR A 208 -8.86 -3.97 15.66
CA TYR A 208 -8.33 -3.39 16.89
C TYR A 208 -9.42 -3.11 17.94
N GLY A 209 -10.70 -3.39 17.63
CA GLY A 209 -11.82 -3.16 18.55
C GLY A 209 -12.10 -1.68 18.84
N VAL A 210 -11.59 -0.77 18.01
CA VAL A 210 -11.78 0.69 18.14
C VAL A 210 -12.95 1.18 17.28
N LEU A 211 -13.67 0.25 16.64
CA LEU A 211 -14.80 0.56 15.78
C LEU A 211 -15.93 1.18 16.62
N THR A 212 -16.11 2.48 16.47
CA THR A 212 -17.22 3.23 17.05
C THR A 212 -18.13 3.71 15.93
N SER A 213 -19.45 3.70 16.16
CA SER A 213 -20.43 4.17 15.15
C SER A 213 -20.13 5.60 14.69
N ARG A 214 -19.63 6.45 15.59
CA ARG A 214 -19.23 7.84 15.27
C ARG A 214 -18.09 7.90 14.26
N ARG A 215 -17.07 7.05 14.40
CA ARG A 215 -15.93 7.02 13.48
C ARG A 215 -16.32 6.46 12.13
N LEU A 216 -17.15 5.42 12.11
CA LEU A 216 -17.71 4.89 10.87
C LEU A 216 -18.53 5.95 10.14
N LEU A 217 -19.42 6.67 10.85
CA LEU A 217 -20.20 7.77 10.24
C LEU A 217 -19.32 8.88 9.68
N ALA A 218 -18.25 9.25 10.39
CA ALA A 218 -17.31 10.28 9.94
C ALA A 218 -16.55 9.84 8.69
N ASN A 219 -16.08 8.59 8.64
CA ASN A 219 -15.37 8.07 7.46
C ASN A 219 -16.30 7.97 6.25
N PHE A 220 -17.55 7.55 6.45
CA PHE A 220 -18.56 7.50 5.39
C PHE A 220 -19.01 8.89 4.92
N SER A 221 -19.10 9.89 5.80
CA SER A 221 -19.44 11.25 5.38
C SER A 221 -18.33 11.89 4.55
N ILE A 222 -17.08 11.71 4.98
CA ILE A 222 -15.89 12.13 4.20
C ILE A 222 -15.87 11.41 2.85
N PHE A 223 -16.08 10.10 2.83
CA PHE A 223 -16.20 9.31 1.61
C PHE A 223 -17.24 9.90 0.66
N PHE A 224 -18.46 10.12 1.16
CA PHE A 224 -19.57 10.62 0.36
C PHE A 224 -19.27 11.98 -0.25
N VAL A 225 -18.72 12.92 0.52
CA VAL A 225 -18.37 14.26 0.02
C VAL A 225 -17.35 14.17 -1.11
N PHE A 226 -16.28 13.39 -0.95
CA PHE A 226 -15.28 13.26 -1.99
C PHE A 226 -15.81 12.52 -3.23
N VAL A 227 -16.65 11.50 -3.05
CA VAL A 227 -17.29 10.81 -4.18
C VAL A 227 -18.16 11.76 -4.99
N VAL A 228 -18.96 12.59 -4.33
CA VAL A 228 -19.80 13.60 -5.01
C VAL A 228 -18.93 14.59 -5.78
N ILE A 229 -17.81 15.02 -5.20
CA ILE A 229 -16.84 15.90 -5.89
C ILE A 229 -16.28 15.19 -7.13
N ILE A 230 -15.78 13.95 -6.99
CA ILE A 230 -15.19 13.18 -8.10
C ILE A 230 -16.20 13.01 -9.24
N LEU A 231 -17.44 12.60 -8.93
CA LEU A 231 -18.47 12.38 -9.94
C LEU A 231 -19.00 13.68 -10.55
N GLY A 232 -18.99 14.79 -9.79
CA GLY A 232 -19.40 16.11 -10.28
C GLY A 232 -18.40 16.76 -11.24
N PHE A 233 -17.11 16.46 -11.09
CA PHE A 233 -16.04 16.93 -11.99
C PHE A 233 -15.71 15.96 -13.12
N ALA A 234 -16.18 14.71 -13.05
CA ALA A 234 -15.90 13.71 -14.06
C ALA A 234 -16.56 14.07 -15.40
N PRO A 235 -15.80 14.09 -16.52
CA PRO A 235 -16.39 14.10 -17.85
C PRO A 235 -17.03 12.73 -18.07
N TRP A 236 -18.36 12.68 -18.09
CA TRP A 236 -19.08 11.47 -18.44
C TRP A 236 -18.97 11.29 -19.95
N SER A 237 -18.19 10.30 -20.39
CA SER A 237 -18.10 9.91 -21.79
C SER A 237 -19.38 9.15 -22.17
N LEU A 238 -20.45 9.89 -22.45
CA LEU A 238 -21.68 9.37 -23.06
C LEU A 238 -21.56 9.37 -24.59
#